data_AF-S7QIF1-F1
#
_entry.id   AF-S7QIF1-F1
#
_cell.length_a   1.000
_cell.length_b   1.000
_cell.length_c   1.000
_cell.angle_alpha   90.00
_cell.angle_beta   90.00
_cell.angle_gamma   90.00
#
_symmetry.space_group_name_H-M   'P 1'
#
loop_
_entity.id
_entity.type
_entity.pdbx_description
1 polymer ?
#
loop_
_entity_poly.entity_id
_entity_poly.type
_entity_poly.pdbx_seq_one_letter_code
_entity_poly.pdbx_strand_id
1 'polypeptide(L)'
;MDDGPTKTLSIASRLEKLRAHQKAWSELKWTEETWVSVVLSRHWELYAGVWSAGRANHRGMGFMQLPSRLRDIPMRQWDITDIGFLIRDFTLDPSQNLLVLIEMPTPDPHGDFPPCRIHLRTMDTGLPHPLAHSPLLLHKPYLFDSAWRYIIQVTDVHLGVMFRCPEGEEGTEHELVVWNWRSGEIKMTRPGIEMESFAFLTDKLIMISMLTFRQDLPTIVCLKPVLCITDFTRYSSSYRGDAGRHSCELGLPELIPGVFPSNMLIRADPGPSYSPDEACEVPFHVGSQNRIFVVTFTASSRRVHAPVTLFIPLQTLLDKYEAGGTEIEWEQWGPAGTRILGSLRTSPNWVCYVYGSKFVHR
;
A
#
# COMPACT_ATOMS: atom_id res chain seq x y z
N MET A 1 7.19 -3.31 19.04
CA MET A 1 7.48 -4.73 18.69
C MET A 1 6.66 -5.53 19.65
N ASP A 2 5.97 -6.54 19.15
CA ASP A 2 5.02 -7.32 19.93
C ASP A 2 5.52 -8.76 20.00
N ASP A 3 5.00 -9.46 21.00
CA ASP A 3 5.35 -10.83 21.27
C ASP A 3 4.83 -11.74 20.15
N GLY A 4 5.72 -12.55 19.57
CA GLY A 4 5.37 -13.51 18.54
C GLY A 4 4.77 -14.80 19.09
N PRO A 5 4.17 -15.63 18.21
CA PRO A 5 3.46 -16.86 18.58
C PRO A 5 4.38 -18.02 19.01
N THR A 6 5.70 -17.82 19.14
CA THR A 6 6.63 -18.90 19.54
C THR A 6 6.22 -19.55 20.87
N LYS A 7 6.08 -20.87 20.85
CA LYS A 7 5.71 -21.68 22.02
C LYS A 7 6.92 -22.33 22.70
N THR A 8 8.07 -22.31 22.05
CA THR A 8 9.25 -23.09 22.46
C THR A 8 10.31 -22.27 23.20
N LEU A 9 10.37 -20.95 22.96
CA LEU A 9 11.37 -20.07 23.57
C LEU A 9 10.88 -19.46 24.89
N SER A 10 11.75 -19.44 25.89
CA SER A 10 11.50 -18.70 27.14
C SER A 10 11.40 -17.19 26.90
N ILE A 11 10.70 -16.48 27.79
CA ILE A 11 10.60 -15.01 27.75
C ILE A 11 11.99 -14.36 27.76
N ALA A 12 12.92 -14.88 28.57
CA ALA A 12 14.28 -14.37 28.64
C ALA A 12 15.02 -14.53 27.29
N SER A 13 14.90 -15.70 26.65
CA SER A 13 15.51 -15.97 25.34
C SER A 13 14.92 -15.08 24.25
N ARG A 14 13.60 -14.84 24.26
CA ARG A 14 12.93 -13.94 23.32
C ARG A 14 13.41 -12.49 23.48
N LEU A 15 13.54 -12.02 24.72
CA LEU A 15 14.05 -10.68 25.03
C LEU A 15 15.50 -10.52 24.59
N GLU A 16 16.34 -11.54 24.79
CA GLU A 16 17.73 -11.54 24.32
C GLU A 16 17.80 -11.41 22.79
N LYS A 17 17.02 -12.21 22.05
CA LYS A 17 16.93 -12.10 20.59
C LYS A 17 16.42 -10.74 20.13
N LEU A 18 15.42 -10.18 20.81
CA LEU A 18 14.89 -8.85 20.50
C LEU A 18 15.94 -7.75 20.69
N ARG A 19 16.70 -7.79 21.80
CA ARG A 19 17.80 -6.86 22.06
C ARG A 19 18.90 -6.97 21.02
N ALA A 20 19.28 -8.19 20.65
CA ALA A 20 20.25 -8.44 19.58
C ALA A 20 19.76 -7.87 18.24
N HIS A 21 18.48 -8.05 17.92
CA HIS A 21 17.87 -7.51 16.69
C HIS A 21 17.82 -5.98 16.68
N GLN A 22 17.48 -5.35 17.81
CA GLN A 22 17.51 -3.89 17.93
C GLN A 22 18.94 -3.35 17.78
N LYS A 23 19.92 -4.00 18.41
CA LYS A 23 21.34 -3.62 18.31
C LYS A 23 21.87 -3.74 16.88
N ALA A 24 21.54 -4.83 16.19
CA ALA A 24 21.94 -5.04 14.80
C ALA A 24 21.42 -3.91 13.88
N TRP A 25 20.17 -3.49 14.07
CA TRP A 25 19.58 -2.38 13.33
C TRP A 25 20.18 -1.02 13.70
N SER A 26 20.45 -0.75 14.98
CA SER A 26 21.04 0.52 15.41
C SER A 26 22.49 0.69 14.96
N GLU A 27 23.25 -0.41 14.88
CA GLU A 27 24.64 -0.42 14.44
C GLU A 27 24.80 -0.71 12.94
N LEU A 28 23.72 -1.03 12.22
CA LEU A 28 23.72 -1.50 10.84
C LEU A 28 24.67 -2.69 10.60
N LYS A 29 24.72 -3.62 11.56
CA LYS A 29 25.53 -4.84 11.49
C LYS A 29 24.67 -6.04 11.15
N TRP A 30 24.73 -6.47 9.89
CA TRP A 30 24.00 -7.63 9.41
C TRP A 30 24.57 -8.92 9.97
N THR A 31 23.69 -9.84 10.38
CA THR A 31 24.11 -11.16 10.89
C THR A 31 24.50 -12.11 9.76
N GLU A 32 23.98 -11.87 8.56
CA GLU A 32 24.14 -12.71 7.38
C GLU A 32 23.82 -11.87 6.14
N GLU A 33 24.56 -12.08 5.07
CA GLU A 33 24.30 -11.52 3.75
C GLU A 33 24.16 -12.66 2.75
N THR A 34 23.14 -12.61 1.90
CA THR A 34 22.88 -13.65 0.91
C THR A 34 22.53 -13.00 -0.42
N TRP A 35 23.19 -13.46 -1.47
CA TRP A 35 22.93 -13.02 -2.84
C TRP A 35 21.98 -13.99 -3.50
N VAL A 36 20.82 -13.49 -3.92
CA VAL A 36 19.83 -14.31 -4.62
C VAL A 36 19.76 -13.82 -6.05
N SER A 37 19.95 -14.75 -6.99
CA SER A 37 19.70 -14.47 -8.41
C SER A 37 18.21 -14.36 -8.62
N VAL A 38 17.74 -13.13 -8.75
CA VAL A 38 16.35 -12.82 -9.04
C VAL A 38 16.24 -12.43 -10.51
N VAL A 39 15.44 -13.18 -11.28
CA VAL A 39 15.03 -12.71 -12.61
C VAL A 39 14.04 -11.57 -12.36
N LEU A 40 14.53 -10.33 -12.48
CA LEU A 40 13.70 -9.15 -12.36
C LEU A 40 12.61 -9.22 -13.44
N SER A 41 11.36 -9.35 -13.00
CA SER A 41 10.21 -9.15 -13.86
C SER A 41 9.70 -7.73 -13.70
N ARG A 42 8.75 -7.34 -14.56
CA ARG A 42 8.17 -5.99 -14.54
C ARG A 42 7.44 -5.66 -13.24
N HIS A 43 6.95 -6.67 -12.51
CA HIS A 43 6.19 -6.49 -11.28
C HIS A 43 6.74 -7.42 -10.20
N TRP A 44 7.16 -6.85 -9.08
CA TRP A 44 7.63 -7.56 -7.91
C TRP A 44 7.09 -6.88 -6.65
N GLU A 45 6.94 -7.66 -5.58
CA GLU A 45 6.42 -7.20 -4.28
C GLU A 45 7.28 -7.81 -3.17
N LEU A 46 7.46 -7.08 -2.07
CA LEU A 46 8.10 -7.56 -0.85
C LEU A 46 7.28 -7.11 0.35
N TYR A 47 6.56 -8.07 0.93
CA TYR A 47 5.71 -7.80 2.07
C TYR A 47 5.90 -8.86 3.14
N ALA A 48 5.98 -8.41 4.40
CA ALA A 48 6.15 -9.28 5.58
C ALA A 48 7.31 -10.30 5.49
N GLY A 49 8.39 -9.95 4.79
CA GLY A 49 9.56 -10.82 4.62
C GLY A 49 9.43 -11.86 3.51
N VAL A 50 8.38 -11.81 2.69
CA VAL A 50 8.24 -12.62 1.48
C VAL A 50 8.39 -11.74 0.26
N TRP A 51 9.44 -12.00 -0.52
CA TRP A 51 9.63 -11.43 -1.85
C TRP A 51 8.89 -12.28 -2.87
N SER A 52 8.32 -11.64 -3.89
CA SER A 52 7.72 -12.34 -5.02
C SER A 52 7.81 -11.53 -6.31
N ALA A 53 7.75 -12.22 -7.44
CA ALA A 53 7.65 -11.58 -8.75
C ALA A 53 7.01 -12.50 -9.79
N GLY A 54 6.44 -11.89 -10.82
CA GLY A 54 5.97 -12.62 -12.00
C GLY A 54 7.12 -13.31 -12.75
N ARG A 55 6.82 -14.41 -13.44
CA ARG A 55 7.77 -15.09 -14.35
C ARG A 55 7.76 -14.45 -15.74
N ALA A 56 8.76 -14.81 -16.56
CA ALA A 56 8.90 -14.30 -17.94
C ALA A 56 7.69 -14.59 -18.84
N ASN A 57 6.91 -15.65 -18.54
CA ASN A 57 5.69 -15.99 -19.28
C ASN A 57 4.47 -15.14 -18.87
N HIS A 58 4.59 -14.27 -17.86
CA HIS A 58 3.50 -13.48 -17.27
C HIS A 58 2.31 -14.31 -16.73
N ARG A 59 2.49 -15.62 -16.53
CA ARG A 59 1.45 -16.54 -16.03
C ARG A 59 1.87 -17.26 -14.75
N GLY A 60 3.17 -17.37 -14.51
CA GLY A 60 3.73 -17.93 -13.29
C GLY A 60 4.21 -16.87 -12.31
N MET A 61 4.44 -17.29 -11.07
CA MET A 61 4.92 -16.48 -9.95
C MET A 61 6.05 -17.20 -9.23
N GLY A 62 7.11 -16.48 -8.87
CA GLY A 62 8.17 -16.98 -7.98
C GLY A 62 8.08 -16.31 -6.61
N PHE A 63 8.38 -17.06 -5.56
CA PHE A 63 8.34 -16.59 -4.18
C PHE A 63 9.61 -16.94 -3.43
N MET A 64 9.97 -16.07 -2.49
CA MET A 64 11.08 -16.27 -1.59
C MET A 64 10.80 -15.67 -0.22
N GLN A 65 10.77 -16.52 0.80
CA GLN A 65 10.81 -16.10 2.19
C GLN A 65 12.25 -15.74 2.58
N LEU A 66 12.45 -14.50 3.01
CA LEU A 66 13.74 -14.00 3.45
C LEU A 66 14.09 -14.57 4.82
N PRO A 67 15.31 -15.12 5.00
CA PRO A 67 15.73 -15.68 6.28
C PRO A 67 15.94 -14.59 7.33
N SER A 68 15.80 -14.97 8.59
CA SER A 68 16.17 -14.12 9.73
C SER A 68 16.63 -14.97 10.91
N ARG A 69 17.95 -15.01 11.15
CA ARG A 69 18.54 -15.78 12.28
C ARG A 69 18.01 -15.33 13.64
N LEU A 70 17.83 -14.03 13.83
CA LEU A 70 17.35 -13.48 15.12
C LEU A 70 15.84 -13.69 15.33
N ARG A 71 15.12 -14.09 14.28
CA ARG A 71 13.69 -14.42 14.34
C ARG A 71 13.40 -15.89 14.05
N ASP A 72 14.43 -16.71 13.92
CA ASP A 72 14.36 -18.13 13.54
C ASP A 72 13.57 -18.40 12.25
N ILE A 73 13.59 -17.45 11.31
CA ILE A 73 12.87 -17.57 10.04
C ILE A 73 13.81 -18.28 9.03
N PRO A 74 13.44 -19.45 8.50
CA PRO A 74 14.22 -20.12 7.47
C PRO A 74 14.05 -19.43 6.11
N MET A 75 15.05 -19.61 5.24
CA MET A 75 14.90 -19.30 3.83
C MET A 75 14.05 -20.38 3.16
N ARG A 76 13.06 -19.96 2.36
CA ARG A 76 12.24 -20.88 1.55
C ARG A 76 12.01 -20.27 0.18
N GLN A 77 12.08 -21.08 -0.86
CA GLN A 77 11.73 -20.70 -2.22
C GLN A 77 10.71 -21.68 -2.77
N TRP A 78 9.73 -21.16 -3.51
CA TRP A 78 8.73 -21.96 -4.20
C TRP A 78 8.19 -21.16 -5.39
N ASP A 79 7.48 -21.85 -6.27
CA ASP A 79 6.88 -21.23 -7.45
C ASP A 79 5.51 -21.79 -7.77
N ILE A 80 4.72 -20.95 -8.43
CA ILE A 80 3.50 -21.33 -9.13
C ILE A 80 3.81 -21.20 -10.62
N THR A 81 3.80 -22.31 -11.34
CA THR A 81 4.26 -22.33 -12.73
C THR A 81 3.27 -21.66 -13.69
N ASP A 82 1.96 -21.86 -13.48
CA ASP A 82 0.88 -21.24 -14.26
C ASP A 82 -0.37 -21.04 -13.38
N ILE A 83 -0.85 -19.80 -13.30
CA ILE A 83 -2.07 -19.40 -12.60
C ILE A 83 -3.33 -19.55 -13.48
N GLY A 84 -3.14 -19.77 -14.78
CA GLY A 84 -4.21 -19.99 -15.76
C GLY A 84 -4.51 -18.77 -16.65
N PHE A 85 -3.97 -17.60 -16.32
CA PHE A 85 -4.21 -16.34 -17.04
C PHE A 85 -2.98 -15.42 -17.01
N LEU A 86 -2.99 -14.38 -17.84
CA LEU A 86 -1.92 -13.37 -17.87
C LEU A 86 -2.09 -12.39 -16.70
N ILE A 87 -1.04 -12.22 -15.91
CA ILE A 87 -1.02 -11.37 -14.72
C ILE A 87 -0.70 -9.93 -15.14
N ARG A 88 -1.59 -8.99 -14.79
CA ARG A 88 -1.36 -7.56 -14.97
C ARG A 88 -0.61 -6.96 -13.80
N ASP A 89 -1.09 -7.19 -12.59
CA ASP A 89 -0.56 -6.66 -11.35
C ASP A 89 -0.97 -7.57 -10.18
N PHE A 90 -0.32 -7.46 -9.03
CA PHE A 90 -0.61 -8.32 -7.89
C PHE A 90 -0.19 -7.71 -6.54
N THR A 91 -0.73 -8.26 -5.46
CA THR A 91 -0.22 -8.07 -4.10
C THR A 91 -0.37 -9.38 -3.32
N LEU A 92 0.18 -9.43 -2.11
CA LEU A 92 0.15 -10.63 -1.27
C LEU A 92 0.05 -10.30 0.22
N ASP A 93 -0.49 -11.25 0.98
CA ASP A 93 -0.49 -11.24 2.44
C ASP A 93 -0.07 -12.63 2.96
N PRO A 94 1.22 -12.83 3.32
CA PRO A 94 1.74 -14.09 3.81
C PRO A 94 1.08 -14.54 5.10
N SER A 95 0.54 -13.62 5.91
CA SER A 95 -0.09 -13.98 7.19
C SER A 95 -1.36 -14.82 7.01
N GLN A 96 -1.96 -14.76 5.82
CA GLN A 96 -3.20 -15.44 5.49
C GLN A 96 -3.04 -16.40 4.30
N ASN A 97 -1.80 -16.62 3.81
CA ASN A 97 -1.51 -17.34 2.57
C ASN A 97 -2.30 -16.77 1.37
N LEU A 98 -2.50 -15.45 1.32
CA LEU A 98 -3.34 -14.80 0.31
C LEU A 98 -2.50 -14.17 -0.81
N LEU A 99 -2.87 -14.48 -2.05
CA LEU A 99 -2.34 -13.89 -3.27
C LEU A 99 -3.50 -13.24 -4.03
N VAL A 100 -3.41 -11.93 -4.27
CA VAL A 100 -4.40 -11.18 -5.03
C VAL A 100 -3.80 -10.80 -6.37
N LEU A 101 -4.46 -11.19 -7.46
CA LEU A 101 -3.96 -11.04 -8.83
C LEU A 101 -4.99 -10.30 -9.68
N ILE A 102 -4.55 -9.30 -10.43
CA ILE A 102 -5.36 -8.66 -11.47
C ILE A 102 -5.05 -9.32 -12.81
N GLU A 103 -6.08 -9.82 -13.48
CA GLU A 103 -5.95 -10.40 -14.82
C GLU A 103 -5.69 -9.31 -15.87
N MET A 104 -4.86 -9.61 -16.86
CA MET A 104 -4.65 -8.74 -18.00
C MET A 104 -5.95 -8.58 -18.79
N PRO A 105 -6.43 -7.33 -18.97
CA PRO A 105 -7.68 -7.12 -19.68
C PRO A 105 -7.55 -7.57 -21.13
N THR A 106 -8.45 -8.44 -21.54
CA THR A 106 -8.56 -8.92 -22.92
C THR A 106 -9.84 -8.36 -23.50
N PRO A 107 -9.79 -7.54 -24.57
CA PRO A 107 -11.00 -7.02 -25.19
C PRO A 107 -11.82 -8.18 -25.77
N ASP A 108 -13.14 -8.03 -25.74
CA ASP A 108 -14.05 -8.95 -26.39
C ASP A 108 -13.96 -8.81 -27.93
N PRO A 109 -14.63 -9.68 -28.72
CA PRO A 109 -14.60 -9.61 -30.18
C PRO A 109 -15.11 -8.29 -30.77
N HIS A 110 -15.86 -7.49 -30.01
CA HIS A 110 -16.38 -6.19 -30.40
C HIS A 110 -15.43 -5.03 -30.03
N GLY A 111 -14.34 -5.32 -29.33
CA GLY A 111 -13.37 -4.34 -28.86
C GLY A 111 -13.70 -3.75 -27.49
N ASP A 112 -14.76 -4.21 -26.83
CA ASP A 112 -15.15 -3.77 -25.50
C ASP A 112 -14.37 -4.54 -24.44
N PHE A 113 -13.92 -3.84 -23.41
CA PHE A 113 -13.23 -4.50 -22.32
C PHE A 113 -14.21 -5.08 -21.28
N PRO A 114 -14.03 -6.35 -20.87
CA PRO A 114 -14.80 -6.93 -19.78
C PRO A 114 -14.48 -6.25 -18.44
N PRO A 115 -15.30 -6.47 -17.40
CA PRO A 115 -14.96 -6.06 -16.05
C PRO A 115 -13.57 -6.54 -15.64
N CYS A 116 -12.86 -5.72 -14.88
CA CYS A 116 -11.62 -6.11 -14.21
C CYS A 116 -11.85 -7.38 -13.39
N ARG A 117 -10.94 -8.35 -13.56
CA ARG A 117 -11.00 -9.66 -12.90
C ARG A 117 -9.90 -9.72 -11.85
N ILE A 118 -10.32 -9.76 -10.59
CA ILE A 118 -9.44 -9.81 -9.44
C ILE A 118 -9.54 -11.20 -8.83
N HIS A 119 -8.47 -11.98 -8.94
CA HIS A 119 -8.42 -13.36 -8.48
C HIS A 119 -7.85 -13.44 -7.07
N LEU A 120 -8.55 -14.19 -6.22
CA LEU A 120 -8.13 -14.52 -4.86
C LEU A 120 -7.59 -15.95 -4.86
N ARG A 121 -6.29 -16.08 -4.63
CA ARG A 121 -5.54 -17.34 -4.69
C ARG A 121 -4.73 -17.58 -3.42
N THR A 122 -4.33 -18.82 -3.22
CA THR A 122 -3.32 -19.16 -2.21
C THR A 122 -1.91 -18.90 -2.73
N MET A 123 -1.00 -18.44 -1.88
CA MET A 123 0.39 -18.17 -2.28
C MET A 123 1.23 -19.44 -2.47
N ASP A 124 0.89 -20.52 -1.77
CA ASP A 124 1.61 -21.78 -1.80
C ASP A 124 1.31 -22.64 -3.02
N THR A 125 0.05 -22.68 -3.44
CA THR A 125 -0.47 -23.60 -4.46
C THR A 125 -1.07 -22.88 -5.67
N GLY A 126 -1.44 -21.60 -5.55
CA GLY A 126 -2.10 -20.86 -6.62
C GLY A 126 -3.55 -21.29 -6.88
N LEU A 127 -4.14 -22.07 -5.97
CA LEU A 127 -5.53 -22.51 -6.03
C LEU A 127 -6.49 -21.42 -5.51
N PRO A 128 -7.80 -21.48 -5.83
CA PRO A 128 -8.80 -20.61 -5.21
C PRO A 128 -8.64 -20.53 -3.68
N HIS A 129 -8.59 -19.30 -3.15
CA HIS A 129 -8.37 -19.11 -1.72
C HIS A 129 -9.55 -19.67 -0.90
N PRO A 130 -9.34 -20.57 0.09
CA PRO A 130 -10.42 -21.30 0.76
C PRO A 130 -11.33 -20.40 1.63
N LEU A 131 -10.81 -19.27 2.13
CA LEU A 131 -11.58 -18.30 2.91
C LEU A 131 -12.40 -17.32 2.04
N ALA A 132 -12.21 -17.34 0.71
CA ALA A 132 -12.96 -16.48 -0.20
C ALA A 132 -14.26 -17.18 -0.61
N HIS A 133 -15.41 -16.58 -0.33
CA HIS A 133 -16.71 -17.06 -0.77
C HIS A 133 -16.79 -17.15 -2.30
N SER A 134 -16.26 -16.13 -2.98
CA SER A 134 -16.00 -16.16 -4.42
C SER A 134 -14.51 -15.95 -4.66
N PRO A 135 -13.83 -16.84 -5.41
CA PRO A 135 -12.40 -16.69 -5.69
C PRO A 135 -12.10 -15.68 -6.81
N LEU A 136 -13.13 -15.00 -7.31
CA LEU A 136 -13.07 -13.99 -8.36
C LEU A 136 -13.98 -12.82 -7.97
N LEU A 137 -13.39 -11.64 -7.85
CA LEU A 137 -14.11 -10.38 -7.73
C LEU A 137 -14.13 -9.71 -9.10
N LEU A 138 -15.31 -9.27 -9.53
CA LEU A 138 -15.50 -8.54 -10.77
C LEU A 138 -15.77 -7.08 -10.45
N HIS A 139 -15.03 -6.18 -11.09
CA HIS A 139 -15.26 -4.75 -10.96
C HIS A 139 -15.26 -4.10 -12.33
N LYS A 140 -16.30 -3.33 -12.66
CA LYS A 140 -16.37 -2.56 -13.90
C LYS A 140 -16.31 -1.07 -13.56
N PRO A 141 -15.12 -0.45 -13.69
CA PRO A 141 -14.97 0.99 -13.55
C PRO A 141 -15.75 1.74 -14.64
N TYR A 142 -15.99 3.04 -14.40
CA TYR A 142 -16.78 3.89 -15.30
C TYR A 142 -16.26 3.93 -16.74
N LEU A 143 -14.94 3.97 -16.92
CA LEU A 143 -14.29 4.03 -18.23
C LEU A 143 -13.04 3.13 -18.21
N PHE A 144 -13.21 1.85 -18.50
CA PHE A 144 -12.14 0.88 -18.36
C PHE A 144 -11.17 0.91 -19.56
N ASP A 145 -9.88 1.12 -19.29
CA ASP A 145 -8.80 1.10 -20.28
C ASP A 145 -7.67 0.12 -19.87
N SER A 146 -7.12 -0.60 -20.83
CA SER A 146 -5.92 -1.44 -20.71
C SER A 146 -4.68 -0.74 -20.11
N ALA A 147 -4.60 0.58 -20.19
CA ALA A 147 -3.48 1.39 -19.72
C ALA A 147 -3.57 1.74 -18.22
N TRP A 148 -4.60 1.27 -17.51
CA TRP A 148 -4.80 1.54 -16.10
C TRP A 148 -3.63 1.07 -15.22
N ARG A 149 -3.35 1.87 -14.20
CA ARG A 149 -2.40 1.59 -13.12
C ARG A 149 -3.18 1.24 -11.85
N TYR A 150 -2.63 0.35 -11.05
CA TYR A 150 -3.28 -0.14 -9.85
C TYR A 150 -2.43 0.18 -8.63
N ILE A 151 -3.09 0.54 -7.54
CA ILE A 151 -2.50 0.47 -6.20
C ILE A 151 -3.36 -0.54 -5.45
N ILE A 152 -2.73 -1.63 -5.04
CA ILE A 152 -3.41 -2.76 -4.40
C ILE A 152 -2.85 -2.89 -2.99
N GLN A 153 -3.74 -2.92 -1.99
CA GLN A 153 -3.35 -3.16 -0.61
C GLN A 153 -4.34 -4.10 0.06
N VAL A 154 -3.81 -5.00 0.89
CA VAL A 154 -4.61 -5.93 1.67
C VAL A 154 -4.28 -5.74 3.15
N THR A 155 -5.32 -5.70 3.99
CA THR A 155 -5.17 -5.79 5.44
C THR A 155 -6.31 -6.61 6.04
N ASP A 156 -5.97 -7.70 6.72
CA ASP A 156 -6.95 -8.62 7.31
C ASP A 156 -8.01 -9.03 6.28
N VAL A 157 -9.29 -8.70 6.48
CA VAL A 157 -10.39 -9.03 5.55
C VAL A 157 -10.58 -7.98 4.44
N HIS A 158 -9.87 -6.86 4.49
CA HIS A 158 -10.07 -5.74 3.58
C HIS A 158 -9.08 -5.78 2.42
N LEU A 159 -9.61 -5.68 1.20
CA LEU A 159 -8.84 -5.48 -0.04
C LEU A 159 -9.20 -4.11 -0.59
N GLY A 160 -8.21 -3.22 -0.71
CA GLY A 160 -8.33 -1.96 -1.41
C GLY A 160 -7.69 -2.05 -2.80
N VAL A 161 -8.39 -1.58 -3.83
CA VAL A 161 -7.82 -1.37 -5.17
C VAL A 161 -8.15 0.05 -5.59
N MET A 162 -7.10 0.86 -5.82
CA MET A 162 -7.24 2.12 -6.53
C MET A 162 -6.89 1.91 -7.98
N PHE A 163 -7.84 2.25 -8.83
CA PHE A 163 -7.74 2.23 -10.26
C PHE A 163 -7.43 3.63 -10.76
N ARG A 164 -6.28 3.80 -11.40
CA ARG A 164 -5.82 5.08 -11.95
C ARG A 164 -5.75 5.01 -13.46
N CYS A 165 -6.55 5.84 -14.11
CA CYS A 165 -6.45 6.06 -15.54
C CYS A 165 -5.18 6.87 -15.88
N PRO A 166 -4.51 6.61 -17.02
CA PRO A 166 -3.50 7.53 -17.53
C PRO A 166 -4.07 8.92 -17.80
N GLU A 167 -3.23 9.95 -17.68
CA GLU A 167 -3.59 11.32 -18.08
C GLU A 167 -3.98 11.35 -19.58
N GLY A 168 -5.19 11.81 -19.89
CA GLY A 168 -5.74 11.87 -21.25
C GLY A 168 -6.96 12.82 -21.36
N GLU A 169 -7.29 13.24 -22.59
CA GLU A 169 -8.23 14.33 -22.90
C GLU A 169 -9.70 14.04 -22.53
N GLU A 170 -10.06 12.79 -22.27
CA GLU A 170 -11.42 12.38 -21.89
C GLU A 170 -11.45 12.02 -20.40
N GLY A 171 -11.74 13.04 -19.56
CA GLY A 171 -12.24 13.02 -18.18
C GLY A 171 -12.45 11.68 -17.44
N THR A 172 -11.43 10.82 -17.38
CA THR A 172 -11.52 9.51 -16.76
C THR A 172 -11.26 9.63 -15.27
N GLU A 173 -12.29 9.39 -14.47
CA GLU A 173 -12.20 9.43 -13.01
C GLU A 173 -11.38 8.23 -12.51
N HIS A 174 -10.42 8.50 -11.60
CA HIS A 174 -9.85 7.43 -10.79
C HIS A 174 -10.93 6.86 -9.87
N GLU A 175 -10.77 5.61 -9.47
CA GLU A 175 -11.75 4.95 -8.59
C GLU A 175 -11.01 4.17 -7.50
N LEU A 176 -11.38 4.37 -6.25
CA LEU A 176 -10.92 3.57 -5.12
C LEU A 176 -12.05 2.69 -4.64
N VAL A 177 -11.82 1.39 -4.60
CA VAL A 177 -12.80 0.41 -4.12
C VAL A 177 -12.19 -0.42 -3.00
N VAL A 178 -12.96 -0.60 -1.93
CA VAL A 178 -12.60 -1.45 -0.79
C VAL A 178 -13.63 -2.56 -0.67
N TRP A 179 -13.16 -3.80 -0.74
CA TRP A 179 -13.96 -5.01 -0.50
C TRP A 179 -13.64 -5.62 0.86
N ASN A 180 -14.61 -6.33 1.42
CA ASN A 180 -14.30 -7.51 2.21
C ASN A 180 -14.02 -8.66 1.23
N TRP A 181 -12.76 -9.08 1.09
CA TRP A 181 -12.40 -10.08 0.08
C TRP A 181 -12.91 -11.48 0.41
N ARG A 182 -13.21 -11.77 1.69
CA ARG A 182 -13.78 -13.06 2.10
C ARG A 182 -15.24 -13.18 1.68
N SER A 183 -16.05 -12.15 1.91
CA SER A 183 -17.47 -12.16 1.53
C SER A 183 -17.73 -11.70 0.09
N GLY A 184 -16.81 -10.93 -0.49
CA GLY A 184 -17.00 -10.23 -1.77
C GLY A 184 -17.80 -8.93 -1.66
N GLU A 185 -18.21 -8.53 -0.45
CA GLU A 185 -19.01 -7.33 -0.21
C GLU A 185 -18.16 -6.06 -0.44
N ILE A 186 -18.66 -5.13 -1.23
CA ILE A 186 -18.07 -3.79 -1.37
C ILE A 186 -18.40 -2.97 -0.12
N LYS A 187 -17.36 -2.46 0.54
CA LYS A 187 -17.46 -1.57 1.71
C LYS A 187 -17.43 -0.09 1.31
N MET A 188 -16.66 0.26 0.29
CA MET A 188 -16.56 1.63 -0.20
C MET A 188 -16.25 1.63 -1.69
N THR A 189 -16.90 2.53 -2.43
CA THR A 189 -16.53 2.90 -3.79
C THR A 189 -16.45 4.42 -3.84
N ARG A 190 -15.30 4.95 -4.24
CA ARG A 190 -15.06 6.39 -4.35
C ARG A 190 -14.50 6.72 -5.72
N PRO A 191 -15.24 7.43 -6.59
CA PRO A 191 -14.65 8.08 -7.75
C PRO A 191 -13.95 9.39 -7.35
N GLY A 192 -12.97 9.82 -8.14
CA GLY A 192 -12.32 11.13 -7.96
C GLY A 192 -10.98 11.23 -8.68
N ILE A 193 -10.90 12.10 -9.70
CA ILE A 193 -9.66 12.34 -10.45
C ILE A 193 -8.54 12.96 -9.59
N GLU A 194 -8.90 13.57 -8.46
CA GLU A 194 -7.98 14.19 -7.53
C GLU A 194 -7.11 13.17 -6.75
N MET A 195 -7.49 11.88 -6.76
CA MET A 195 -6.88 10.85 -5.91
C MET A 195 -5.57 10.31 -6.48
N GLU A 196 -4.50 10.37 -5.69
CA GLU A 196 -3.17 9.93 -6.14
C GLU A 196 -2.77 8.54 -5.59
N SER A 197 -3.15 8.25 -4.35
CA SER A 197 -2.73 7.04 -3.62
C SER A 197 -3.58 6.86 -2.35
N PHE A 198 -3.46 5.70 -1.71
CA PHE A 198 -4.13 5.43 -0.44
C PHE A 198 -3.29 4.50 0.45
N ALA A 199 -3.61 4.51 1.75
CA ALA A 199 -3.15 3.49 2.68
C ALA A 199 -4.16 3.23 3.81
N PHE A 200 -4.24 1.99 4.28
CA PHE A 200 -5.05 1.65 5.46
C PHE A 200 -4.40 2.16 6.76
N LEU A 201 -5.12 3.01 7.47
CA LEU A 201 -4.71 3.51 8.80
C LEU A 201 -5.10 2.53 9.89
N THR A 202 -6.31 1.99 9.85
CA THR A 202 -6.81 1.00 10.80
C THR A 202 -7.69 -0.02 10.07
N ASP A 203 -8.36 -0.88 10.82
CA ASP A 203 -9.42 -1.76 10.32
C ASP A 203 -10.69 -1.01 9.84
N LYS A 204 -10.75 0.32 10.06
CA LYS A 204 -11.90 1.17 9.69
C LYS A 204 -11.54 2.45 8.96
N LEU A 205 -10.30 2.91 9.12
CA LEU A 205 -9.83 4.18 8.56
C LEU A 205 -8.91 3.96 7.38
N ILE A 206 -9.12 4.75 6.34
CA ILE A 206 -8.25 4.85 5.16
C ILE A 206 -7.75 6.28 5.03
N MET A 207 -6.49 6.43 4.67
CA MET A 207 -5.90 7.71 4.26
C MET A 207 -5.78 7.72 2.75
N ILE A 208 -6.21 8.81 2.12
CA ILE A 208 -6.15 9.00 0.67
C ILE A 208 -5.37 10.29 0.42
N SER A 209 -4.38 10.25 -0.45
CA SER A 209 -3.69 11.46 -0.89
C SER A 209 -4.43 12.08 -2.07
N MET A 210 -4.67 13.39 -2.02
CA MET A 210 -5.37 14.11 -3.07
C MET A 210 -4.66 15.39 -3.46
N LEU A 211 -4.92 15.85 -4.69
CA LEU A 211 -4.54 17.17 -5.17
C LEU A 211 -5.81 18.02 -5.33
N THR A 212 -6.05 18.93 -4.39
CA THR A 212 -7.22 19.81 -4.42
C THR A 212 -6.88 21.13 -5.12
N PHE A 213 -7.87 21.74 -5.76
CA PHE A 213 -7.71 23.06 -6.37
C PHE A 213 -7.93 24.14 -5.32
N ARG A 214 -6.98 25.08 -5.23
CA ARG A 214 -7.13 26.32 -4.47
C ARG A 214 -7.15 27.47 -5.46
N GLN A 215 -8.21 28.27 -5.42
CA GLN A 215 -8.31 29.49 -6.20
C GLN A 215 -7.93 30.68 -5.31
N ASP A 216 -6.63 30.98 -5.24
CA ASP A 216 -6.13 32.10 -4.44
C ASP A 216 -6.37 33.45 -5.12
N LEU A 217 -6.37 33.48 -6.46
CA LEU A 217 -6.65 34.64 -7.30
C LEU A 217 -7.42 34.20 -8.56
N PRO A 218 -8.17 35.11 -9.23
CA PRO A 218 -8.99 34.76 -10.40
C PRO A 218 -8.24 34.08 -11.55
N THR A 219 -6.91 34.24 -11.62
CA THR A 219 -6.05 33.78 -12.72
C THR A 219 -4.98 32.77 -12.32
N ILE A 220 -4.85 32.42 -11.03
CA ILE A 220 -3.83 31.49 -10.55
C ILE A 220 -4.51 30.31 -9.89
N VAL A 221 -4.43 29.15 -10.55
CA VAL A 221 -4.83 27.86 -9.99
C VAL A 221 -3.61 27.26 -9.32
N CYS A 222 -3.68 27.09 -8.00
CA CYS A 222 -2.68 26.37 -7.22
C CYS A 222 -3.24 24.98 -6.90
N LEU A 223 -2.43 23.93 -7.09
CA LEU A 223 -2.74 22.60 -6.60
C LEU A 223 -2.24 22.47 -5.16
N LYS A 224 -3.16 22.18 -4.24
CA LYS A 224 -2.86 21.93 -2.83
C LYS A 224 -2.81 20.42 -2.59
N PRO A 225 -1.66 19.85 -2.22
CA PRO A 225 -1.60 18.46 -1.80
C PRO A 225 -2.24 18.33 -0.42
N VAL A 226 -3.08 17.30 -0.23
CA VAL A 226 -3.78 17.04 1.03
C VAL A 226 -3.81 15.54 1.34
N LEU A 227 -3.93 15.20 2.62
CA LEU A 227 -4.17 13.84 3.10
C LEU A 227 -5.56 13.77 3.73
N CYS A 228 -6.43 12.96 3.15
CA CYS A 228 -7.80 12.82 3.56
C CYS A 228 -7.99 11.51 4.32
N ILE A 229 -8.40 11.60 5.58
CA ILE A 229 -8.75 10.46 6.43
C ILE A 229 -10.26 10.24 6.39
N THR A 230 -10.65 9.00 6.12
CA THR A 230 -12.04 8.62 5.93
C THR A 230 -12.33 7.30 6.64
N ASP A 231 -13.48 7.21 7.31
CA ASP A 231 -14.01 5.95 7.83
C ASP A 231 -14.75 5.21 6.71
N PHE A 232 -14.10 4.20 6.14
CA PHE A 232 -14.65 3.47 4.99
C PHE A 232 -15.78 2.50 5.40
N THR A 233 -16.00 2.27 6.69
CA THR A 233 -17.07 1.38 7.18
C THR A 233 -18.43 2.04 7.28
N ARG A 234 -18.48 3.38 7.19
CA ARG A 234 -19.73 4.16 7.25
C ARG A 234 -20.44 4.26 5.91
N TYR A 235 -19.80 3.86 4.81
CA TYR A 235 -20.44 3.84 3.49
C TYR A 235 -21.31 2.60 3.36
N SER A 236 -22.50 2.76 2.76
CA SER A 236 -23.33 1.61 2.40
C SER A 236 -22.76 0.92 1.15
N SER A 237 -22.98 -0.39 1.03
CA SER A 237 -22.49 -1.25 -0.05
C SER A 237 -22.93 -0.86 -1.48
N SER A 238 -23.76 0.18 -1.60
CA SER A 238 -24.28 0.74 -2.85
C SER A 238 -23.97 2.23 -3.03
N TYR A 239 -23.22 2.85 -2.11
CA TYR A 239 -22.97 4.29 -2.16
C TYR A 239 -21.87 4.61 -3.20
N ARG A 240 -22.31 4.84 -4.43
CA ARG A 240 -21.63 5.71 -5.41
C ARG A 240 -22.08 7.15 -5.14
N GLY A 241 -21.81 7.70 -3.97
CA GLY A 241 -22.21 9.08 -3.73
C GLY A 241 -21.16 10.07 -4.16
N ASP A 242 -21.62 11.30 -4.39
CA ASP A 242 -20.79 12.51 -4.56
C ASP A 242 -19.58 12.43 -3.64
N ALA A 243 -18.41 12.84 -4.14
CA ALA A 243 -17.15 12.93 -3.41
C ALA A 243 -17.38 13.36 -1.95
N GLY A 244 -17.59 12.37 -1.08
CA GLY A 244 -18.17 12.62 0.24
C GLY A 244 -17.19 13.43 1.07
N ARG A 245 -17.72 14.31 1.92
CA ARG A 245 -16.91 15.09 2.85
C ARG A 245 -16.04 14.15 3.68
N HIS A 246 -14.73 14.33 3.61
CA HIS A 246 -13.78 13.56 4.39
C HIS A 246 -14.01 13.79 5.88
N SER A 247 -13.67 12.79 6.69
CA SER A 247 -13.80 12.92 8.14
C SER A 247 -12.74 13.89 8.69
N CYS A 248 -11.55 13.91 8.09
CA CYS A 248 -10.48 14.83 8.41
C CYS A 248 -9.59 15.04 7.18
N GLU A 249 -9.33 16.29 6.81
CA GLU A 249 -8.42 16.69 5.74
C GLU A 249 -7.22 17.40 6.35
N LEU A 250 -6.03 16.88 6.05
CA LEU A 250 -4.76 17.40 6.53
C LEU A 250 -4.00 18.06 5.37
N GLY A 251 -3.90 19.38 5.41
CA GLY A 251 -3.13 20.14 4.43
C GLY A 251 -1.64 19.80 4.50
N LEU A 252 -1.00 19.61 3.34
CA LEU A 252 0.46 19.48 3.23
C LEU A 252 1.12 20.84 2.97
N PRO A 253 2.47 20.95 3.06
CA PRO A 253 3.14 22.24 2.96
C PRO A 253 2.77 22.98 1.68
N GLU A 254 2.47 24.27 1.82
CA GLU A 254 2.20 25.12 0.66
C GLU A 254 3.42 25.17 -0.27
N LEU A 255 3.17 24.93 -1.56
CA LEU A 255 4.19 25.06 -2.58
C LEU A 255 4.22 26.50 -3.09
N ILE A 256 5.41 26.96 -3.48
CA ILE A 256 5.56 28.28 -4.07
C ILE A 256 4.74 28.38 -5.38
N PRO A 257 4.17 29.56 -5.71
CA PRO A 257 3.39 29.72 -6.92
C PRO A 257 4.13 29.25 -8.19
N GLY A 258 3.43 28.48 -9.03
CA GLY A 258 3.98 27.90 -10.26
C GLY A 258 4.78 26.60 -10.08
N VAL A 259 4.86 26.07 -8.86
CA VAL A 259 5.31 24.70 -8.58
C VAL A 259 4.09 23.82 -8.33
N PHE A 260 4.02 22.69 -9.01
CA PHE A 260 2.92 21.75 -8.95
C PHE A 260 3.36 20.42 -8.32
N PRO A 261 2.57 19.87 -7.38
CA PRO A 261 2.77 18.53 -6.87
C PRO A 261 2.32 17.52 -7.94
N SER A 262 3.01 16.38 -8.00
CA SER A 262 2.63 15.24 -8.85
C SER A 262 3.15 13.93 -8.25
N ASN A 263 2.60 12.81 -8.73
CA ASN A 263 3.04 11.45 -8.38
C ASN A 263 3.07 11.23 -6.86
N MET A 264 1.98 11.61 -6.19
CA MET A 264 1.89 11.48 -4.75
C MET A 264 1.61 10.01 -4.38
N LEU A 265 2.39 9.47 -3.45
CA LEU A 265 2.31 8.06 -3.04
C LEU A 265 2.35 7.96 -1.53
N ILE A 266 1.55 7.03 -1.00
CA ILE A 266 1.55 6.67 0.42
C ILE A 266 2.03 5.23 0.54
N ARG A 267 3.01 5.00 1.42
CA ARG A 267 3.47 3.67 1.80
C ARG A 267 3.52 3.52 3.31
N ALA A 268 2.99 2.40 3.80
CA ALA A 268 3.06 2.00 5.19
C ALA A 268 2.86 0.49 5.28
N ASP A 269 3.95 -0.23 5.50
CA ASP A 269 3.93 -1.67 5.72
C ASP A 269 4.43 -1.97 7.15
N PRO A 270 3.99 -3.08 7.77
CA PRO A 270 2.86 -3.87 7.33
C PRO A 270 1.52 -3.14 7.58
N GLY A 271 0.42 -3.70 7.07
CA GLY A 271 -0.94 -3.20 7.30
C GLY A 271 -1.36 -3.20 8.79
N PRO A 272 -2.44 -2.48 9.15
CA PRO A 272 -2.86 -2.26 10.53
C PRO A 272 -3.13 -3.50 11.35
N SER A 273 -3.53 -4.60 10.72
CA SER A 273 -3.90 -5.84 11.40
C SER A 273 -2.89 -6.96 11.19
N TYR A 274 -1.68 -6.64 10.72
CA TYR A 274 -0.67 -7.66 10.46
C TYR A 274 -0.25 -8.37 11.75
N SER A 275 -0.37 -9.69 11.69
CA SER A 275 0.20 -10.64 12.62
C SER A 275 0.88 -11.74 11.81
N PRO A 276 2.04 -12.26 12.22
CA PRO A 276 2.61 -13.44 11.57
C PRO A 276 1.65 -14.64 11.69
N ASP A 277 1.65 -15.51 10.69
CA ASP A 277 0.98 -16.82 10.77
C ASP A 277 1.47 -17.58 12.02
N GLU A 278 0.53 -18.17 12.77
CA GLU A 278 0.83 -18.99 13.96
C GLU A 278 1.83 -20.11 13.63
N ALA A 279 1.79 -20.64 12.40
CA ALA A 279 2.72 -21.67 11.94
C ALA A 279 4.18 -21.20 11.82
N CYS A 280 4.43 -19.88 11.79
CA CYS A 280 5.75 -19.31 11.55
C CYS A 280 6.64 -19.23 12.81
N GLU A 281 6.09 -19.56 14.00
CA GLU A 281 6.78 -19.66 15.32
C GLU A 281 7.82 -18.56 15.64
N VAL A 282 7.61 -17.33 15.15
CA VAL A 282 8.59 -16.25 15.33
C VAL A 282 8.63 -15.75 16.79
N PRO A 283 9.79 -15.32 17.31
CA PRO A 283 9.93 -14.84 18.69
C PRO A 283 9.29 -13.47 18.92
N PHE A 284 9.21 -12.64 17.89
CA PHE A 284 8.61 -11.30 17.92
C PHE A 284 8.28 -10.81 16.50
N HIS A 285 7.40 -9.82 16.42
CA HIS A 285 7.06 -9.12 15.18
C HIS A 285 6.87 -7.62 15.40
N VAL A 286 6.70 -6.88 14.30
CA VAL A 286 6.37 -5.46 14.35
C VAL A 286 4.95 -5.32 14.88
N GLY A 287 4.76 -4.43 15.86
CA GLY A 287 3.44 -4.16 16.42
C GLY A 287 2.64 -3.18 15.58
N SER A 288 1.33 -3.38 15.49
CA SER A 288 0.40 -2.61 14.65
C SER A 288 0.39 -1.10 14.91
N GLN A 289 0.67 -0.71 16.15
CA GLN A 289 0.72 0.70 16.57
C GLN A 289 2.05 1.40 16.21
N ASN A 290 3.10 0.63 15.91
CA ASN A 290 4.44 1.17 15.63
C ASN A 290 4.66 1.32 14.13
N ARG A 291 3.83 2.14 13.48
CA ARG A 291 3.89 2.39 12.04
C ARG A 291 4.19 3.84 11.72
N ILE A 292 5.01 4.03 10.70
CA ILE A 292 5.20 5.31 10.02
C ILE A 292 4.59 5.22 8.62
N PHE A 293 3.94 6.31 8.22
CA PHE A 293 3.50 6.53 6.86
C PHE A 293 4.56 7.36 6.16
N VAL A 294 5.02 6.87 5.02
CA VAL A 294 5.93 7.60 4.15
C VAL A 294 5.10 8.13 2.99
N VAL A 295 4.98 9.45 2.94
CA VAL A 295 4.28 10.17 1.88
C VAL A 295 5.33 10.81 0.98
N THR A 296 5.34 10.44 -0.29
CA THR A 296 6.27 11.00 -1.27
C THR A 296 5.51 11.71 -2.37
N PHE A 297 6.01 12.84 -2.85
CA PHE A 297 5.52 13.47 -4.07
C PHE A 297 6.63 14.29 -4.72
N THR A 298 6.45 14.66 -5.98
CA THR A 298 7.38 15.53 -6.71
C THR A 298 6.81 16.94 -6.77
N ALA A 299 7.53 17.91 -6.23
CA ALA A 299 7.26 19.32 -6.43
C ALA A 299 8.03 19.81 -7.67
N SER A 300 7.31 20.14 -8.74
CA SER A 300 7.92 20.44 -10.04
C SER A 300 7.43 21.74 -10.67
N SER A 301 8.33 22.42 -11.38
CA SER A 301 8.06 23.54 -12.29
C SER A 301 9.02 23.44 -13.48
N ARG A 302 8.98 24.41 -14.41
CA ARG A 302 9.97 24.47 -15.51
C ARG A 302 11.42 24.56 -15.03
N ARG A 303 11.67 24.99 -13.78
CA ARG A 303 13.02 25.22 -13.23
C ARG A 303 13.35 24.37 -12.01
N VAL A 304 12.34 23.77 -11.37
CA VAL A 304 12.49 23.03 -10.12
C VAL A 304 11.94 21.63 -10.32
N HIS A 305 12.67 20.62 -9.85
CA HIS A 305 12.15 19.26 -9.78
C HIS A 305 12.68 18.62 -8.49
N ALA A 306 11.90 18.74 -7.42
CA ALA A 306 12.32 18.38 -6.08
C ALA A 306 11.45 17.23 -5.55
N PRO A 307 12.05 16.05 -5.24
CA PRO A 307 11.33 15.02 -4.50
C PRO A 307 11.15 15.48 -3.05
N VAL A 308 9.93 15.30 -2.54
CA VAL A 308 9.56 15.53 -1.15
C VAL A 308 9.25 14.18 -0.52
N THR A 309 9.86 13.89 0.62
CA THR A 309 9.55 12.70 1.42
C THR A 309 9.17 13.13 2.83
N LEU A 310 7.96 12.77 3.23
CA LEU A 310 7.35 13.11 4.50
C LEU A 310 7.15 11.82 5.30
N PHE A 311 7.57 11.84 6.56
CA PHE A 311 7.39 10.76 7.51
C PHE A 311 6.36 11.18 8.55
N ILE A 312 5.31 10.38 8.71
CA ILE A 312 4.19 10.67 9.60
C ILE A 312 3.96 9.45 10.52
N PRO A 313 4.17 9.56 11.83
CA PRO A 313 3.76 8.52 12.77
C PRO A 313 2.25 8.27 12.71
N LEU A 314 1.81 7.02 12.85
CA LEU A 314 0.39 6.67 12.93
C LEU A 314 -0.35 7.49 13.99
N GLN A 315 0.23 7.66 15.18
CA GLN A 315 -0.39 8.38 16.28
C GLN A 315 -0.73 9.83 15.91
N THR A 316 0.15 10.51 15.18
CA THR A 316 -0.13 11.88 14.70
C THR A 316 -1.42 11.94 13.88
N LEU A 317 -1.64 10.96 12.99
CA LEU A 317 -2.81 10.92 12.12
C LEU A 317 -4.09 10.62 12.92
N LEU A 318 -3.99 9.69 13.87
CA LEU A 318 -5.11 9.33 14.75
C LEU A 318 -5.51 10.48 15.67
N ASP A 319 -4.54 11.14 16.30
CA ASP A 319 -4.78 12.30 17.19
C ASP A 319 -5.54 13.41 16.45
N LYS A 320 -5.19 13.67 15.18
CA LYS A 320 -5.83 14.70 14.37
C LYS A 320 -7.23 14.29 13.92
N TYR A 321 -7.43 13.03 13.58
CA TYR A 321 -8.74 12.48 13.28
C TYR A 321 -9.68 12.54 14.50
N GLU A 322 -9.19 12.13 15.68
CA GLU A 322 -9.97 12.09 16.92
C GLU A 322 -10.32 13.48 17.46
N ALA A 323 -9.47 14.48 17.19
CA ALA A 323 -9.75 15.88 17.53
C ALA A 323 -10.97 16.46 16.76
N GLY A 324 -11.46 15.79 15.71
CA GLY A 324 -12.69 16.16 15.00
C GLY A 324 -12.57 17.37 14.06
N GLY A 325 -11.35 17.79 13.72
CA GLY A 325 -11.11 18.85 12.74
C GLY A 325 -11.38 18.35 11.32
N THR A 326 -12.28 19.02 10.58
CA THR A 326 -12.59 18.62 9.20
C THR A 326 -11.52 19.02 8.20
N GLU A 327 -10.93 20.19 8.36
CA GLU A 327 -9.86 20.73 7.51
C GLU A 327 -8.81 21.37 8.41
N ILE A 328 -7.58 20.87 8.34
CA ILE A 328 -6.49 21.26 9.23
C ILE A 328 -5.31 21.72 8.38
N GLU A 329 -4.99 23.01 8.47
CA GLU A 329 -3.87 23.59 7.73
C GLU A 329 -2.53 23.07 8.22
N TRP A 330 -1.54 23.03 7.31
CA TRP A 330 -0.22 22.44 7.54
C TRP A 330 0.42 22.96 8.83
N GLU A 331 0.37 24.25 9.10
CA GLU A 331 0.99 24.92 10.25
C GLU A 331 0.47 24.38 11.60
N GLN A 332 -0.73 23.80 11.62
CA GLN A 332 -1.39 23.33 12.84
C GLN A 332 -1.05 21.88 13.21
N TRP A 333 -0.48 21.10 12.29
CA TRP A 333 -0.22 19.67 12.52
C TRP A 333 1.12 19.18 11.96
N GLY A 334 1.53 19.71 10.81
CA GLY A 334 2.71 19.28 10.07
C GLY A 334 4.01 19.45 10.84
N PRO A 335 4.40 20.69 11.24
CA PRO A 335 5.69 20.96 11.86
C PRO A 335 5.98 20.15 13.13
N ALA A 336 4.95 19.87 13.95
CA ALA A 336 5.11 19.12 15.20
C ALA A 336 4.88 17.62 15.02
N GLY A 337 4.05 17.22 14.05
CA GLY A 337 3.58 15.84 13.90
C GLY A 337 4.31 15.03 12.83
N THR A 338 5.21 15.65 12.06
CA THR A 338 5.85 15.03 10.90
C THR A 338 7.34 15.32 10.82
N ARG A 339 8.03 14.62 9.92
CA ARG A 339 9.40 14.94 9.53
C ARG A 339 9.53 14.96 8.02
N ILE A 340 10.00 16.07 7.46
CA ILE A 340 10.34 16.17 6.03
C ILE A 340 11.83 15.93 5.87
N LEU A 341 12.20 15.03 4.96
CA LEU A 341 13.57 14.89 4.47
C LEU A 341 13.58 15.23 2.97
N GLY A 342 14.34 16.26 2.61
CA GLY A 342 14.56 16.63 1.21
C GLY A 342 15.55 15.69 0.53
N SER A 343 15.43 15.57 -0.80
CA SER A 343 16.43 14.90 -1.66
C SER A 343 16.57 13.39 -1.49
N LEU A 344 15.63 12.74 -0.81
CA LEU A 344 15.56 11.28 -0.80
C LEU A 344 15.09 10.79 -2.18
N ARG A 345 16.03 10.33 -3.01
CA ARG A 345 15.71 9.71 -4.30
C ARG A 345 15.26 8.29 -4.07
N THR A 346 13.95 8.09 -3.93
CA THR A 346 13.37 6.75 -4.06
C THR A 346 13.53 6.30 -5.51
N SER A 347 14.10 5.12 -5.71
CA SER A 347 14.17 4.52 -7.05
C SER A 347 12.76 4.18 -7.52
N PRO A 348 12.40 4.43 -8.79
CA PRO A 348 11.09 4.04 -9.31
C PRO A 348 10.87 2.52 -9.26
N ASN A 349 11.94 1.74 -9.12
CA ASN A 349 11.89 0.29 -9.02
C ASN A 349 11.73 -0.21 -7.57
N TRP A 350 11.94 0.66 -6.56
CA TRP A 350 11.88 0.28 -5.15
C TRP A 350 10.50 0.60 -4.59
N VAL A 351 9.66 -0.42 -4.53
CA VAL A 351 8.26 -0.29 -4.10
C VAL A 351 8.04 -0.56 -2.60
N CYS A 352 9.02 -1.19 -1.92
CA CYS A 352 8.93 -1.62 -0.51
C CYS A 352 10.15 -1.10 0.27
N TYR A 353 10.05 0.08 0.89
CA TYR A 353 11.16 0.76 1.59
C TYR A 353 10.85 1.13 3.04
N VAL A 354 9.65 0.80 3.53
CA VAL A 354 9.19 1.05 4.90
C VAL A 354 8.69 -0.26 5.51
N TYR A 355 9.01 -0.51 6.78
CA TYR A 355 8.43 -1.63 7.53
C TYR A 355 8.38 -1.30 9.03
N GLY A 356 7.17 -1.18 9.58
CA GLY A 356 6.93 -0.68 10.92
C GLY A 356 7.36 0.77 11.06
N SER A 357 8.31 1.02 11.96
CA SER A 357 8.92 2.33 12.20
C SER A 357 10.28 2.51 11.51
N LYS A 358 10.62 1.62 10.58
CA LYS A 358 11.92 1.60 9.89
C LYS A 358 11.75 1.97 8.43
N PHE A 359 12.73 2.71 7.92
CA PHE A 359 12.81 3.13 6.53
C PHE A 359 14.23 2.89 6.02
N VAL A 360 14.37 2.44 4.78
CA VAL A 360 15.66 2.21 4.13
C VAL A 360 15.73 3.03 2.84
N HIS A 361 16.87 3.68 2.65
CA HIS A 361 17.22 4.41 1.44
C HIS A 361 18.67 4.14 1.08
N ARG A 362 18.95 4.00 -0.22
CA ARG A 362 20.30 3.83 -0.78
C ARG A 362 21.05 5.13 -1.02
#